data_AF-A0A2V6RS37-F1
#
_entry.id   AF-A0A2V6RS37-F1
#
_cell.length_a   1.000
_cell.length_b   1.000
_cell.length_c   1.000
_cell.angle_alpha   90.00
_cell.angle_beta   90.00
_cell.angle_gamma   90.00
#
_symmetry.space_group_name_H-M   'P 1'
#
loop_
_entity.id
_entity.type
_entity.pdbx_description
1 polymer ?
#
loop_
_entity_poly.entity_id
_entity_poly.type
_entity_poly.pdbx_seq_one_letter_code
_entity_poly.pdbx_strand_id
1 'polypeptide(L)'
;MGARTAQGDEPMIGLVVHLVVAETDDEAIRIATPAWEKYRWNLAAPRRLEAERRGLTQFMSTKDGSFGFVGDRPAGLPTRETRRDIDAELERFDQQKARPHPNRLGGVALAGSPAAVREYMEEYVATGANYFVCSFQWGDLTHEHAMRSIELFATEVMPRYVSAAPAARVSAP
;
A
#
# COMPACT_ATOMS: atom_id res chain seq x y z
N MET A 1 -20.18 14.09 -11.51
CA MET A 1 -19.91 13.32 -10.28
C MET A 1 -19.55 11.91 -10.66
N GLY A 2 -18.56 11.31 -10.00
CA GLY A 2 -18.13 9.92 -10.24
C GLY A 2 -19.14 8.90 -9.72
N ALA A 3 -18.86 7.61 -9.93
CA ALA A 3 -19.67 6.53 -9.37
C ALA A 3 -19.61 6.54 -7.83
N ARG A 4 -20.74 6.26 -7.17
CA ARG A 4 -20.84 6.11 -5.72
C ARG A 4 -20.22 4.78 -5.26
N THR A 5 -19.80 4.72 -4.00
CA THR A 5 -19.33 3.49 -3.36
C THR A 5 -20.47 2.48 -3.22
N ALA A 6 -20.15 1.23 -2.85
CA ALA A 6 -21.17 0.20 -2.59
C ALA A 6 -22.16 0.60 -1.48
N GLN A 7 -21.76 1.51 -0.60
CA GLN A 7 -22.54 2.06 0.50
C GLN A 7 -23.37 3.30 0.10
N GLY A 8 -23.22 3.80 -1.14
CA GLY A 8 -23.99 4.93 -1.68
C GLY A 8 -23.37 6.31 -1.47
N ASP A 9 -22.11 6.37 -1.02
CA ASP A 9 -21.37 7.60 -0.71
C ASP A 9 -20.49 8.07 -1.87
N GLU A 10 -20.09 9.34 -1.87
CA GLU A 10 -19.06 9.83 -2.78
C GLU A 10 -17.66 9.40 -2.32
N PRO A 11 -16.80 8.85 -3.21
CA PRO A 11 -15.45 8.46 -2.84
C PRO A 11 -14.61 9.68 -2.50
N MET A 12 -13.97 9.68 -1.32
CA MET A 12 -13.27 10.86 -0.79
C MET A 12 -11.88 10.52 -0.22
N ILE A 13 -11.77 9.42 0.52
CA ILE A 13 -10.53 9.04 1.21
C ILE A 13 -10.26 7.56 0.93
N GLY A 14 -9.07 7.26 0.38
CA GLY A 14 -8.64 5.88 0.29
C GLY A 14 -7.19 5.66 -0.12
N LEU A 15 -6.76 4.39 -0.05
CA LEU A 15 -5.40 3.91 -0.23
C LEU A 15 -5.36 2.75 -1.24
N VAL A 16 -4.23 2.63 -1.95
CA VAL A 16 -3.86 1.42 -2.69
C VAL A 16 -3.03 0.53 -1.78
N VAL A 17 -3.46 -0.72 -1.60
CA VAL A 17 -2.74 -1.70 -0.80
C VAL A 17 -2.33 -2.88 -1.68
N HIS A 18 -1.08 -3.32 -1.52
CA HIS A 18 -0.60 -4.56 -2.11
C HIS A 18 -0.98 -5.70 -1.17
N LEU A 19 -1.83 -6.62 -1.63
CA LEU A 19 -2.36 -7.72 -0.82
C LEU A 19 -1.83 -9.08 -1.27
N VAL A 20 -1.58 -9.94 -0.29
CA VAL A 20 -1.62 -11.40 -0.42
C VAL A 20 -2.55 -11.93 0.66
N VAL A 21 -3.52 -12.75 0.26
CA VAL A 21 -4.45 -13.41 1.18
C VAL A 21 -4.27 -14.91 1.01
N ALA A 22 -4.02 -15.61 2.11
CA ALA A 22 -3.87 -17.06 2.15
C ALA A 22 -4.71 -17.65 3.30
N GLU A 23 -4.74 -18.96 3.48
CA GLU A 23 -5.57 -19.57 4.54
C GLU A 23 -5.05 -19.23 5.94
N THR A 24 -3.73 -19.05 6.04
CA THR A 24 -3.05 -18.67 7.28
C THR A 24 -2.11 -17.48 7.09
N ASP A 25 -1.82 -16.79 8.18
CA ASP A 25 -0.90 -15.66 8.19
C ASP A 25 0.52 -16.08 7.76
N ASP A 26 1.02 -17.18 8.30
CA ASP A 26 2.34 -17.72 7.97
C ASP A 26 2.47 -18.05 6.49
N GLU A 27 1.43 -18.64 5.90
CA GLU A 27 1.39 -18.93 4.47
C GLU A 27 1.42 -17.65 3.64
N ALA A 28 0.59 -16.66 3.98
CA ALA A 28 0.54 -15.39 3.27
C ALA A 28 1.88 -14.66 3.33
N ILE A 29 2.52 -14.62 4.51
CA ILE A 29 3.84 -14.00 4.71
C ILE A 29 4.91 -14.73 3.89
N ARG A 30 4.90 -16.07 3.91
CA ARG A 30 5.84 -16.90 3.12
C ARG A 30 5.73 -16.62 1.62
N ILE A 31 4.51 -16.45 1.10
CA ILE A 31 4.27 -16.12 -0.31
C ILE A 31 4.71 -14.68 -0.62
N ALA A 32 4.32 -13.73 0.24
CA ALA A 32 4.46 -12.30 -0.02
C ALA A 32 5.88 -11.78 0.14
N THR A 33 6.67 -12.33 1.06
CA THR A 33 8.02 -11.83 1.38
C THR A 33 8.97 -11.79 0.17
N PRO A 34 9.22 -12.91 -0.56
CA PRO A 34 10.11 -12.88 -1.71
C PRO A 34 9.57 -12.01 -2.86
N ALA A 35 8.24 -12.02 -3.06
CA ALA A 35 7.60 -11.15 -4.04
C ALA A 35 7.78 -9.67 -3.69
N TRP A 36 7.83 -9.33 -2.40
CA TRP A 36 7.95 -7.95 -1.93
C TRP A 36 9.35 -7.42 -2.16
N GLU A 37 10.36 -8.23 -1.86
CA GLU A 37 11.76 -7.91 -2.16
C GLU A 37 11.97 -7.67 -3.66
N LYS A 38 11.42 -8.55 -4.51
CA LYS A 38 11.54 -8.41 -5.96
C LYS A 38 10.73 -7.24 -6.51
N TYR A 39 9.52 -7.00 -5.99
CA TYR A 39 8.73 -5.83 -6.33
C TYR A 39 9.50 -4.55 -6.03
N ARG A 40 10.04 -4.42 -4.81
CA ARG A 40 10.86 -3.28 -4.40
C ARG A 40 12.10 -3.12 -5.27
N TRP A 41 12.77 -4.23 -5.60
CA TRP A 41 13.91 -4.21 -6.48
C TRP A 41 13.53 -3.66 -7.87
N ASN A 42 12.45 -4.16 -8.47
CA ASN A 42 12.06 -3.77 -9.83
C ASN A 42 11.42 -2.39 -9.92
N LEU A 43 10.68 -1.96 -8.89
CA LEU A 43 10.06 -0.63 -8.85
C LEU A 43 11.11 0.49 -8.97
N ALA A 44 12.31 0.27 -8.44
CA ALA A 44 13.43 1.20 -8.57
C ALA A 44 14.17 1.10 -9.92
N ALA A 45 13.95 0.04 -10.71
CA ALA A 45 14.81 -0.31 -11.85
C ALA A 45 14.84 0.72 -12.99
N PRO A 46 13.72 1.30 -13.48
CA PRO A 46 13.79 2.29 -14.56
C PRO A 46 14.67 3.49 -14.21
N ARG A 47 14.65 3.91 -12.93
CA ARG A 47 15.47 5.01 -12.43
C ARG A 47 16.93 4.59 -12.19
N ARG A 48 17.18 3.36 -11.71
CA ARG A 48 18.54 2.81 -11.60
C ARG A 48 19.22 2.66 -12.96
N LEU A 49 18.52 2.13 -13.96
CA LEU A 49 19.05 1.96 -15.32
C LEU A 49 19.42 3.31 -15.94
N GLU A 50 18.62 4.36 -15.73
CA GLU A 50 18.94 5.71 -16.21
C GLU A 50 20.10 6.34 -15.44
N ALA A 51 20.21 6.11 -14.12
CA ALA A 51 21.35 6.55 -13.32
C ALA A 51 22.66 5.85 -13.74
N GLU A 52 22.62 4.54 -13.96
CA GLU A 52 23.75 3.74 -14.48
C GLU A 52 24.18 4.22 -15.87
N ARG A 53 23.22 4.41 -16.79
CA ARG A 53 23.48 4.93 -18.14
C ARG A 53 24.18 6.28 -18.12
N ARG A 54 23.85 7.14 -17.16
CA ARG A 54 24.41 8.49 -17.02
C ARG A 54 25.65 8.53 -16.10
N GLY A 55 26.12 7.39 -15.58
CA GLY A 55 27.24 7.33 -14.64
C GLY A 55 26.98 8.06 -13.32
N LEU A 56 25.72 8.25 -12.93
CA LEU A 56 25.32 9.02 -11.75
C LEU A 56 25.36 8.16 -10.48
N THR A 57 26.56 7.81 -10.03
CA THR A 57 26.80 6.92 -8.88
C THR A 57 26.26 7.45 -7.54
N GLN A 58 26.04 8.77 -7.43
CA GLN A 58 25.43 9.42 -6.28
C GLN A 58 23.99 9.00 -5.98
N PHE A 59 23.30 8.36 -6.95
CA PHE A 59 21.92 7.88 -6.80
C PHE A 59 21.82 6.38 -6.47
N MET A 60 22.95 5.69 -6.29
CA MET A 60 23.00 4.24 -6.20
C MET A 60 22.87 3.69 -4.76
N SER A 61 22.82 4.54 -3.73
CA SER A 61 22.68 4.09 -2.34
C SER A 61 21.85 5.07 -1.49
N THR A 62 20.72 4.58 -0.97
CA THR A 62 20.09 5.07 0.26
C THR A 62 19.90 3.88 1.20
N LYS A 63 20.29 4.05 2.47
CA LYS A 63 20.36 2.95 3.45
C LYS A 63 19.01 2.39 3.89
N ASP A 64 17.93 3.16 3.75
CA ASP A 64 16.71 2.85 4.52
C ASP A 64 15.49 2.51 3.66
N GLY A 65 15.65 2.50 2.32
CA GLY A 65 14.64 1.95 1.43
C GLY A 65 13.23 2.55 1.57
N SER A 66 13.14 3.82 1.99
CA SER A 66 11.90 4.58 2.05
C SER A 66 11.36 4.84 0.64
N PHE A 67 10.04 4.92 0.56
CA PHE A 67 9.30 5.14 -0.67
C PHE A 67 9.50 6.58 -1.13
N GLY A 68 10.32 6.79 -2.18
CA GLY A 68 10.50 8.09 -2.82
C GLY A 68 11.90 8.70 -2.64
N PHE A 69 12.63 8.75 -3.76
CA PHE A 69 13.84 9.54 -4.04
C PHE A 69 15.22 9.04 -3.54
N VAL A 70 16.19 9.22 -4.43
CA VAL A 70 17.62 9.40 -4.14
C VAL A 70 18.04 10.74 -4.79
N GLY A 71 18.91 11.52 -4.13
CA GLY A 71 19.91 12.49 -4.63
C GLY A 71 19.53 13.94 -5.04
N ASP A 72 20.56 14.81 -5.07
CA ASP A 72 20.53 16.29 -5.03
C ASP A 72 20.05 17.05 -6.29
N ARG A 73 19.60 18.30 -6.05
CA ARG A 73 18.94 19.23 -6.99
C ARG A 73 19.91 19.91 -7.99
N PRO A 74 19.62 19.94 -9.30
CA PRO A 74 20.43 20.67 -10.29
C PRO A 74 20.33 22.20 -10.19
N ALA A 75 21.44 22.89 -10.50
CA ALA A 75 21.52 24.35 -10.54
C ALA A 75 20.84 24.94 -11.80
N GLY A 76 20.09 26.03 -11.63
CA GLY A 76 19.44 26.79 -12.72
C GLY A 76 17.93 26.60 -12.86
N LEU A 77 17.29 25.77 -12.03
CA LEU A 77 15.83 25.61 -12.00
C LEU A 77 15.19 26.53 -10.94
N PRO A 78 14.10 27.26 -11.24
CA PRO A 78 13.41 28.07 -10.24
C PRO A 78 12.93 27.20 -9.07
N THR A 79 13.01 27.74 -7.86
CA THR A 79 12.53 27.10 -6.64
C THR A 79 11.03 26.84 -6.75
N ARG A 80 10.66 25.63 -7.17
CA ARG A 80 9.37 25.06 -6.82
C ARG A 80 9.59 24.37 -5.49
N GLU A 81 8.93 24.85 -4.45
CA GLU A 81 8.82 24.09 -3.22
C GLU A 81 8.13 22.77 -3.59
N THR A 82 8.87 21.67 -3.55
CA THR A 82 8.24 20.39 -3.23
C THR A 82 7.47 20.65 -1.94
N ARG A 83 6.16 20.43 -1.94
CA ARG A 83 5.39 20.36 -0.70
C ARG A 83 6.04 19.29 0.16
N ARG A 84 6.97 19.71 1.03
CA ARG A 84 7.76 18.86 1.94
C ARG A 84 6.85 18.14 2.92
N ASP A 85 5.65 18.68 3.08
CA ASP A 85 4.55 18.22 3.88
C ASP A 85 4.09 16.81 3.50
N ILE A 86 3.93 16.46 2.21
CA ILE A 86 3.36 15.15 1.83
C ILE A 86 4.34 13.99 2.08
N ASP A 87 5.60 14.14 1.66
CA ASP A 87 6.60 13.08 1.79
C ASP A 87 7.04 12.93 3.25
N ALA A 88 7.17 14.03 3.99
CA ALA A 88 7.46 14.00 5.43
C ALA A 88 6.25 13.56 6.27
N GLU A 89 5.01 13.76 5.82
CA GLU A 89 3.83 13.17 6.45
C GLU A 89 3.81 11.66 6.24
N LEU A 90 4.03 11.16 5.01
CA LEU A 90 4.15 9.72 4.74
C LEU A 90 5.26 9.08 5.58
N GLU A 91 6.43 9.72 5.67
CA GLU A 91 7.54 9.27 6.52
C GLU A 91 7.21 9.34 8.02
N ARG A 92 6.44 10.33 8.50
CA ARG A 92 5.98 10.40 9.90
C ARG A 92 4.94 9.34 10.23
N PHE A 93 4.10 8.95 9.28
CA PHE A 93 3.18 7.81 9.43
C PHE A 93 3.96 6.49 9.55
N ASP A 94 5.02 6.31 8.75
CA ASP A 94 5.88 5.11 8.81
C ASP A 94 6.82 5.09 10.03
N GLN A 95 7.20 6.24 10.58
CA GLN A 95 8.09 6.37 11.74
C GLN A 95 7.38 6.21 13.10
N GLN A 96 6.05 6.02 13.14
CA GLN A 96 5.40 5.64 14.38
C GLN A 96 5.91 4.26 14.80
N LYS A 97 6.74 4.24 15.85
CA LYS A 97 7.31 3.08 16.57
C LYS A 97 6.23 2.16 17.18
N ALA A 98 5.15 1.86 16.48
CA ALA A 98 4.35 0.69 16.75
C ALA A 98 5.16 -0.53 16.30
N ARG A 99 5.09 -1.63 17.06
CA ARG A 99 5.67 -2.91 16.66
C ARG A 99 5.27 -3.20 15.21
N PRO A 100 6.18 -3.66 14.32
CA PRO A 100 5.79 -4.01 12.97
C PRO A 100 4.59 -4.96 13.05
N HIS A 101 3.45 -4.53 12.49
CA HIS A 101 2.27 -5.36 12.47
C HIS A 101 2.65 -6.67 11.76
N PRO A 102 2.34 -7.85 12.33
CA PRO A 102 2.88 -9.13 11.85
C PRO A 102 2.59 -9.38 10.36
N ASN A 103 1.47 -8.85 9.88
CA ASN A 103 1.03 -8.96 8.48
C ASN A 103 1.48 -7.80 7.57
N ARG A 104 2.31 -6.86 8.02
CA ARG A 104 2.76 -5.70 7.22
C ARG A 104 4.19 -5.88 6.73
N LEU A 105 4.36 -5.87 5.41
CA LEU A 105 5.67 -5.96 4.76
C LEU A 105 6.12 -4.57 4.28
N GLY A 106 7.29 -4.13 4.76
CA GLY A 106 7.88 -2.84 4.40
C GLY A 106 6.98 -1.64 4.68
N GLY A 107 6.15 -1.71 5.73
CA GLY A 107 5.23 -0.63 6.13
C GLY A 107 3.95 -0.53 5.31
N VAL A 108 3.93 -1.01 4.06
CA VAL A 108 2.87 -0.67 3.08
C VAL A 108 2.11 -1.87 2.50
N ALA A 109 2.73 -3.05 2.38
CA ALA A 109 2.05 -4.25 1.87
C ALA A 109 1.41 -5.05 3.00
N LEU A 110 0.30 -5.73 2.72
CA LEU A 110 -0.47 -6.53 3.66
C LEU A 110 -0.48 -8.01 3.22
N ALA A 111 -0.05 -8.90 4.09
CA ALA A 111 -0.03 -10.34 3.86
C ALA A 111 -0.58 -11.09 5.09
N GLY A 112 -1.76 -11.69 4.95
CA GLY A 112 -2.40 -12.40 6.07
C GLY A 112 -3.58 -13.27 5.67
N SER A 113 -4.15 -13.96 6.65
CA SER A 113 -5.43 -14.65 6.53
C SER A 113 -6.60 -13.67 6.32
N PRO A 114 -7.79 -14.13 5.89
CA PRO A 114 -8.98 -13.29 5.85
C PRO A 114 -9.30 -12.63 7.19
N ALA A 115 -8.96 -13.27 8.32
CA ALA A 115 -9.16 -12.69 9.64
C ALA A 115 -8.27 -11.46 9.86
N ALA A 116 -6.96 -11.59 9.61
CA ALA A 116 -6.01 -10.49 9.73
C ALA A 116 -6.32 -9.35 8.74
N VAL A 117 -6.78 -9.66 7.53
CA VAL A 117 -7.17 -8.63 6.55
C VAL A 117 -8.41 -7.86 7.02
N ARG A 118 -9.40 -8.54 7.62
CA ARG A 118 -10.57 -7.86 8.20
C ARG A 118 -10.17 -6.96 9.36
N GLU A 119 -9.29 -7.41 10.25
CA GLU A 119 -8.78 -6.57 11.36
C GLU A 119 -8.17 -5.27 10.82
N TYR A 120 -7.31 -5.37 9.80
CA TYR A 120 -6.76 -4.18 9.13
C TYR A 120 -7.84 -3.31 8.48
N MET A 121 -8.86 -3.91 7.86
CA MET A 121 -9.96 -3.16 7.24
C MET A 121 -10.84 -2.44 8.27
N GLU A 122 -11.06 -3.00 9.47
CA GLU A 122 -11.79 -2.32 10.54
C GLU A 122 -11.04 -1.06 11.00
N GLU A 123 -9.73 -1.16 11.21
CA GLU A 123 -8.88 0.00 11.53
C GLU A 123 -8.95 1.05 10.43
N TYR A 124 -8.88 0.61 9.17
CA TYR A 124 -8.97 1.47 8.00
C TYR A 124 -10.32 2.20 7.90
N VAL A 125 -11.44 1.51 8.08
CA VAL A 125 -12.79 2.10 8.06
C VAL A 125 -12.99 3.08 9.21
N ALA A 126 -12.40 2.82 10.38
CA ALA A 126 -12.45 3.72 11.53
C ALA A 126 -11.80 5.09 11.26
N THR A 127 -10.87 5.19 10.30
CA THR A 127 -10.29 6.48 9.86
C THR A 127 -11.27 7.36 9.07
N GLY A 128 -12.42 6.82 8.65
CA GLY A 128 -13.34 7.49 7.74
C GLY A 128 -13.06 7.25 6.26
N ALA A 129 -12.05 6.42 5.93
CA ALA A 129 -11.81 5.98 4.56
C ALA A 129 -13.02 5.23 3.99
N ASN A 130 -13.34 5.49 2.72
CA ASN A 130 -14.58 5.05 2.09
C ASN A 130 -14.40 4.37 0.72
N TYR A 131 -13.16 4.20 0.26
CA TYR A 131 -12.83 3.25 -0.80
C TYR A 131 -11.47 2.59 -0.52
N PHE A 132 -11.26 1.39 -1.07
CA PHE A 132 -10.06 0.59 -0.85
C PHE A 132 -9.63 -0.05 -2.16
N VAL A 133 -8.41 0.22 -2.62
CA VAL A 133 -7.91 -0.30 -3.90
C VAL A 133 -6.94 -1.45 -3.63
N CYS A 134 -7.29 -2.64 -4.11
CA CYS A 134 -6.47 -3.84 -3.94
C CYS A 134 -5.57 -4.08 -5.15
N SER A 135 -4.28 -4.27 -4.90
CA SER A 135 -3.31 -4.78 -5.87
C SER A 135 -2.92 -6.21 -5.49
N PHE A 136 -3.34 -7.18 -6.30
CA PHE A 136 -3.11 -8.61 -6.05
C PHE A 136 -1.98 -9.22 -6.88
N GLN A 137 -1.56 -8.56 -7.96
CA GLN A 137 -0.51 -9.04 -8.86
C GLN A 137 0.67 -8.07 -8.84
N TRP A 138 1.74 -8.47 -8.16
CA TRP A 138 2.95 -7.66 -7.99
C TRP A 138 4.16 -8.57 -7.72
N GLY A 139 5.37 -8.01 -7.87
CA GLY A 139 6.61 -8.78 -7.71
C GLY A 139 6.68 -9.95 -8.69
N ASP A 140 6.94 -11.14 -8.17
CA ASP A 140 6.86 -12.41 -8.89
C ASP A 140 5.76 -13.34 -8.35
N LEU A 141 4.70 -12.78 -7.77
CA LEU A 141 3.51 -13.58 -7.45
C LEU A 141 3.03 -14.33 -8.71
N THR A 142 2.79 -15.63 -8.55
CA THR A 142 2.20 -16.44 -9.63
C THR A 142 0.75 -16.00 -9.84
N HIS A 143 0.24 -16.27 -11.04
CA HIS A 143 -1.17 -16.04 -11.33
C HIS A 143 -2.09 -16.77 -10.33
N GLU A 144 -1.71 -18.00 -9.94
CA GLU A 144 -2.45 -18.80 -8.96
C GLU A 144 -2.50 -18.12 -7.59
N HIS A 145 -1.38 -17.60 -7.08
CA HIS A 145 -1.36 -16.86 -5.80
C HIS A 145 -2.25 -15.62 -5.84
N ALA A 146 -2.21 -14.86 -6.95
CA ALA A 146 -3.03 -13.68 -7.11
C ALA A 146 -4.52 -14.03 -7.19
N MET A 147 -4.89 -15.03 -7.99
CA MET A 147 -6.29 -15.47 -8.11
C MET A 147 -6.83 -16.06 -6.81
N ARG A 148 -6.03 -16.85 -6.08
CA ARG A 148 -6.40 -17.36 -4.76
C ARG A 148 -6.60 -16.23 -3.74
N SER A 149 -5.72 -15.21 -3.77
CA SER A 149 -5.89 -14.03 -2.93
C SER A 149 -7.16 -13.25 -3.25
N ILE A 150 -7.47 -13.08 -4.55
CA ILE A 150 -8.72 -12.44 -5.01
C ILE A 150 -9.94 -13.23 -4.54
N GLU A 151 -9.92 -14.56 -4.71
CA GLU A 151 -11.01 -15.43 -4.30
C GLU A 151 -11.27 -15.30 -2.79
N LEU A 152 -10.25 -15.52 -1.96
CA LEU A 152 -10.37 -15.40 -0.50
C LEU A 152 -10.82 -14.00 -0.08
N PHE A 153 -10.27 -12.95 -0.68
CA PHE A 153 -10.71 -11.59 -0.38
C PHE A 153 -12.20 -11.38 -0.74
N ALA A 154 -12.63 -11.83 -1.92
CA ALA A 154 -14.00 -11.66 -2.38
C ALA A 154 -15.01 -12.49 -1.57
N THR A 155 -14.66 -13.71 -1.15
CA THR A 155 -15.58 -14.64 -0.49
C THR A 155 -15.54 -14.59 1.03
N GLU A 156 -14.38 -14.26 1.63
CA GLU A 156 -14.19 -14.30 3.09
C GLU A 156 -14.09 -12.90 3.72
N VAL A 157 -13.64 -11.89 2.98
CA VAL A 157 -13.42 -10.54 3.52
C VAL A 157 -14.57 -9.61 3.13
N MET A 158 -14.84 -9.46 1.82
CA MET A 158 -15.80 -8.50 1.29
C MET A 158 -17.25 -8.64 1.80
N PRO A 159 -17.81 -9.83 2.09
CA PRO A 159 -19.20 -9.93 2.53
C PRO A 159 -19.53 -9.11 3.78
N ARG A 160 -18.56 -8.84 4.67
CA ARG A 160 -18.76 -7.96 5.83
C ARG A 160 -18.99 -6.49 5.47
N TYR A 161 -18.48 -6.03 4.33
CA TYR A 161 -18.45 -4.60 3.97
C TYR A 161 -19.47 -4.25 2.86
N VAL A 162 -20.02 -5.27 2.19
CA VAL A 162 -21.01 -5.12 1.12
C VAL A 162 -22.45 -5.12 1.65
N SER A 163 -22.66 -5.56 2.90
CA SER A 163 -23.99 -5.59 3.54
C SER A 163 -24.02 -4.79 4.85
N ALA A 164 -24.16 -3.47 4.73
CA ALA A 164 -24.67 -2.65 5.83
C ALA A 164 -25.44 -1.48 5.23
N ALA A 165 -26.71 -1.34 5.64
CA ALA A 165 -27.45 -0.10 5.46
C ALA A 165 -26.61 1.08 5.98
N PRO A 166 -26.67 2.26 5.35
CA PRO A 166 -25.80 3.37 5.69
C PRO A 166 -25.87 3.63 7.20
N ALA A 167 -24.74 3.44 7.89
CA ALA A 167 -24.63 3.78 9.29
C ALA A 167 -24.89 5.29 9.38
N ALA A 168 -26.02 5.68 9.98
CA ALA A 168 -26.34 7.06 10.26
C ALA A 168 -25.18 7.68 11.05
N ARG A 169 -24.37 8.51 10.40
CA ARG A 169 -23.33 9.27 11.08
C ARG A 169 -23.91 10.57 11.59
N VAL A 170 -23.63 10.82 12.87
CA VAL A 170 -23.84 12.07 13.58
C VAL A 170 -23.14 13.19 12.80
N SER A 171 -23.91 14.20 12.43
CA SER A 171 -23.42 15.45 11.85
C SER A 171 -22.41 16.08 12.79
N ALA A 172 -21.16 16.24 12.34
CA ALA A 172 -20.22 17.14 13.00
C ALA A 172 -20.70 18.61 12.81
N PRO A 173 -20.50 19.48 13.81
CA PRO A 173 -21.02 20.85 13.82
C PRO A 173 -20.37 21.78 12.79
#